data_AF-A0A409VLP7-F1
#
_entry.id   AF-A0A409VLP7-F1
#
_cell.length_a   1.000
_cell.length_b   1.000
_cell.length_c   1.000
_cell.angle_alpha   90.00
_cell.angle_beta   90.00
_cell.angle_gamma   90.00
#
_symmetry.space_group_name_H-M   'P 1'
#
loop_
_entity.id
_entity.type
_entity.pdbx_description
1 polymer ?
#
loop_
_entity_poly.entity_id
_entity_poly.type
_entity_poly.pdbx_seq_one_letter_code
_entity_poly.pdbx_strand_id
1 'polypeptide(L)'
;MSNKIVRTLSQPSNRANQRDGKEKKVVFKGVVDSPFRILWPSVPLNLQNALLTYIAEKLEGASDHHFSRCSLGRKRKRTAKVLEDSLKRKQAKVDSEVPEDPEDGRNLPSIPNPSQVAAPNTQFPVNIDQANSSNFHEPPLMLRHMIYGINEVTKRLETQTQNARHVAIVDGSEPLTLMKYVFVCRADVDPPLLIDHLPHLVAAYNSTCLRNPIKLVALPQGAELLLAQKLGIRRVTVMTIDNEYKDQQLTSMLEQVPTLTASWLSQTKTTTMPLIATHIKHVRTTAPRDMKAAKDLRVQQKSEAKKKKTLLKKGRA
;
A
#
# COMPACT_ATOMS: atom_id res chain seq x y z
N MET A 1 5.73 45.85 17.03
CA MET A 1 6.04 44.49 17.51
C MET A 1 4.88 43.57 17.16
N SER A 2 5.06 42.70 16.17
CA SER A 2 4.00 41.83 15.66
C SER A 2 3.72 40.66 16.61
N ASN A 3 2.50 40.58 17.14
CA ASN A 3 2.04 39.50 18.00
C ASN A 3 2.07 38.15 17.27
N LYS A 4 3.14 37.38 17.46
CA LYS A 4 3.29 36.03 16.92
C LYS A 4 2.50 35.07 17.80
N ILE A 5 1.27 34.76 17.39
CA ILE A 5 0.38 33.82 18.09
C ILE A 5 1.06 32.45 18.17
N VAL A 6 1.47 32.04 19.37
CA VAL A 6 2.06 30.72 19.63
C VAL A 6 0.96 29.66 19.52
N ARG A 7 0.95 28.90 18.42
CA ARG A 7 0.05 27.76 18.26
C ARG A 7 0.46 26.64 19.22
N THR A 8 -0.41 26.34 20.19
CA THR A 8 -0.22 25.22 21.13
C THR A 8 -0.95 23.98 20.59
N LEU A 9 -0.20 22.94 20.24
CA LEU A 9 -0.79 21.66 19.83
C LEU A 9 -1.06 20.81 21.08
N SER A 10 -2.30 20.80 21.56
CA SER A 10 -2.72 19.91 22.64
C SER A 10 -3.43 18.69 22.07
N GLN A 11 -2.70 17.59 21.86
CA GLN A 11 -3.34 16.28 21.66
C GLN A 11 -3.57 15.63 23.04
N PRO A 12 -4.82 15.55 23.53
CA PRO A 12 -5.12 14.78 24.71
C PRO A 12 -4.92 13.29 24.41
N SER A 13 -4.08 12.62 25.20
CA SER A 13 -3.93 11.17 25.12
C SER A 13 -5.19 10.48 25.64
N ASN A 14 -5.71 9.48 24.92
CA ASN A 14 -6.79 8.58 25.37
C ASN A 14 -6.44 7.78 26.64
N ARG A 15 -5.20 7.89 27.14
CA ARG A 15 -4.73 7.27 28.40
C ARG A 15 -4.80 8.24 29.59
N ALA A 16 -5.32 9.45 29.41
CA ALA A 16 -5.48 10.42 30.48
C ALA A 16 -6.68 10.04 31.36
N ASN A 17 -6.42 9.26 32.43
CA ASN A 17 -7.38 9.10 33.52
C ASN A 17 -7.84 10.48 34.02
N GLN A 18 -9.12 10.57 34.40
CA GLN A 18 -9.73 11.78 34.96
C GLN A 18 -8.82 12.38 36.03
N ARG A 19 -8.65 13.70 35.94
CA ARG A 19 -7.61 14.46 36.64
C ARG A 19 -7.89 14.46 38.15
N ASP A 20 -7.16 13.63 38.90
CA ASP A 20 -6.93 13.92 40.31
C ASP A 20 -6.25 15.29 40.40
N GLY A 21 -6.89 16.24 41.09
CA GLY A 21 -6.48 17.64 41.29
C GLY A 21 -5.17 17.83 42.07
N LYS A 22 -4.25 16.87 42.01
CA LYS A 22 -2.92 16.99 42.58
C LYS A 22 -2.14 18.05 41.80
N GLU A 23 -1.65 19.05 42.51
CA GLU A 23 -0.96 20.22 41.96
C GLU A 23 0.18 19.82 41.02
N LYS A 24 -0.03 20.01 39.72
CA LYS A 24 0.98 19.80 38.68
C LYS A 24 1.41 21.16 38.17
N LYS A 25 2.72 21.42 38.20
CA LYS A 25 3.29 22.60 37.54
C LYS A 25 3.49 22.31 36.06
N VAL A 26 3.24 23.32 35.23
CA VAL A 26 3.54 23.27 33.80
C VAL A 26 5.05 23.46 33.63
N VAL A 27 5.68 22.59 32.85
CA VAL A 27 7.11 22.64 32.53
C VAL A 27 7.27 22.56 31.01
N PHE A 28 7.97 23.54 30.44
CA PHE A 28 8.32 23.52 29.02
C PHE A 28 9.65 22.80 28.83
N LYS A 29 9.69 21.84 27.91
CA LYS A 29 10.92 21.12 27.54
C LYS A 29 11.33 21.54 26.14
N GLY A 30 12.58 21.95 25.97
CA GLY A 30 13.16 22.18 24.66
C GLY A 30 13.18 20.88 23.85
N VAL A 31 12.72 20.94 22.61
CA VAL A 31 12.73 19.84 21.64
C VAL A 31 13.27 20.40 20.33
N VAL A 32 14.26 19.74 19.77
CA VAL A 32 14.82 20.10 18.47
C VAL A 32 13.82 19.68 17.38
N ASP A 33 13.43 20.63 16.54
CA ASP A 33 12.63 20.34 15.35
C ASP A 33 13.54 20.22 14.13
N SER A 34 13.24 19.24 13.27
CA SER A 34 13.99 19.07 12.03
C SER A 34 13.56 20.14 11.02
N PRO A 35 14.47 21.00 10.53
CA PRO A 35 14.15 21.94 9.46
C PRO A 35 14.02 21.27 8.09
N PHE A 36 14.46 20.02 7.96
CA PHE A 36 14.49 19.24 6.70
C PHE A 36 13.18 18.51 6.41
N ARG A 37 12.03 19.10 6.80
CA ARG A 37 10.71 18.53 6.51
C ARG A 37 10.29 18.90 5.10
N ILE A 38 9.97 17.90 4.29
CA ILE A 38 9.42 18.10 2.97
C ILE A 38 7.91 18.21 3.10
N LEU A 39 7.39 19.38 2.72
CA LEU A 39 5.96 19.64 2.74
C LEU A 39 5.31 19.06 1.49
N TRP A 40 4.02 18.73 1.61
CA TRP A 40 3.19 18.41 0.47
C TRP A 40 3.12 19.60 -0.50
N PRO A 41 3.07 19.36 -1.82
CA PRO A 41 2.97 20.42 -2.80
C PRO A 41 1.63 21.13 -2.67
N SER A 42 1.65 22.46 -2.73
CA SER A 42 0.42 23.27 -2.73
C SER A 42 -0.16 23.31 -4.14
N VAL A 43 -1.12 22.42 -4.42
CA VAL A 43 -1.83 22.36 -5.70
C VAL A 43 -3.17 23.08 -5.55
N PRO A 44 -3.55 24.02 -6.46
CA PRO A 44 -4.85 24.67 -6.41
C PRO A 44 -6.02 23.68 -6.49
N LEU A 45 -7.07 23.88 -5.69
CA LEU A 45 -8.21 22.95 -5.61
C LEU A 45 -8.88 22.72 -6.96
N ASN A 46 -8.99 23.77 -7.79
CA ASN A 46 -9.54 23.67 -9.15
C ASN A 46 -8.77 22.66 -10.00
N LEU A 47 -7.44 22.68 -9.91
CA LEU A 47 -6.57 21.73 -10.62
C LEU A 47 -6.71 20.32 -10.05
N GLN A 48 -6.79 20.17 -8.72
CA GLN A 48 -7.03 18.87 -8.08
C GLN A 48 -8.36 18.24 -8.54
N ASN A 49 -9.44 19.02 -8.59
CA ASN A 49 -10.76 18.58 -9.05
C ASN A 49 -10.76 18.21 -10.54
N ALA A 50 -10.10 19.03 -11.37
CA ALA A 50 -9.99 18.77 -12.80
C ALA A 50 -9.21 17.47 -13.06
N LEU A 51 -8.09 17.26 -12.37
CA LEU A 51 -7.29 16.02 -12.46
C LEU A 51 -8.10 14.81 -12.01
N LEU A 52 -8.83 14.91 -10.89
CA LEU A 52 -9.67 13.82 -10.40
C LEU A 52 -10.75 13.43 -11.42
N THR A 53 -11.46 14.43 -11.96
CA THR A 53 -12.53 14.20 -12.94
C THR A 53 -11.97 13.54 -14.20
N TYR A 54 -10.84 14.06 -14.70
CA TYR A 54 -10.17 13.53 -15.87
C TYR A 54 -9.71 12.07 -15.68
N ILE A 55 -9.07 11.77 -14.55
CA ILE A 55 -8.64 10.39 -14.24
C ILE A 55 -9.86 9.47 -14.11
N ALA A 56 -10.91 9.91 -13.44
CA ALA A 56 -12.13 9.12 -13.27
C ALA A 56 -12.83 8.79 -14.60
N GLU A 57 -12.82 9.73 -15.55
CA GLU A 57 -13.32 9.52 -16.91
C GLU A 57 -12.47 8.49 -17.66
N LYS A 58 -11.14 8.59 -17.59
CA LYS A 58 -10.23 7.61 -18.22
C LYS A 58 -10.27 6.21 -17.58
N LEU A 59 -10.81 6.10 -16.37
CA LEU A 59 -11.01 4.84 -15.65
C LEU A 59 -12.43 4.26 -15.83
N GLU A 60 -13.26 4.86 -16.66
CA GLU A 60 -14.57 4.31 -16.98
C GLU A 60 -14.47 2.89 -17.57
N GLY A 61 -15.32 1.97 -17.10
CA GLY A 61 -15.28 0.55 -17.48
C GLY A 61 -14.21 -0.28 -16.77
N ALA A 62 -13.33 0.32 -15.95
CA ALA A 62 -12.33 -0.44 -15.19
C ALA A 62 -12.95 -1.40 -14.17
N SER A 63 -14.01 -0.96 -13.48
CA SER A 63 -14.78 -1.78 -12.54
C SER A 63 -15.36 -3.03 -13.20
N ASP A 64 -15.92 -2.88 -14.40
CA ASP A 64 -16.59 -3.96 -15.12
C ASP A 64 -15.56 -4.97 -15.64
N HIS A 65 -14.41 -4.47 -16.10
CA HIS A 65 -13.27 -5.31 -16.44
C HIS A 65 -12.77 -6.12 -15.23
N HIS A 66 -12.58 -5.48 -14.07
CA HIS A 66 -12.17 -6.17 -12.85
C HIS A 66 -13.21 -7.20 -12.39
N PHE A 67 -14.50 -6.85 -12.41
CA PHE A 67 -15.58 -7.76 -12.03
C PHE A 67 -15.63 -8.98 -12.95
N SER A 68 -15.54 -8.76 -14.26
CA SER A 68 -15.52 -9.81 -15.28
C SER A 68 -14.33 -10.75 -15.08
N ARG A 69 -13.13 -10.19 -14.86
CA ARG A 69 -11.91 -10.97 -14.58
C ARG A 69 -12.00 -11.78 -13.30
N CYS A 70 -12.51 -11.18 -12.21
CA CYS A 70 -12.68 -11.87 -10.94
C CYS A 70 -13.74 -12.98 -11.01
N SER A 71 -14.85 -12.74 -11.71
CA SER A 71 -15.90 -13.74 -11.92
C SER A 71 -15.37 -14.94 -12.70
N LEU A 72 -14.64 -14.70 -13.79
CA LEU A 72 -13.99 -15.75 -14.58
C LEU A 72 -12.95 -16.54 -13.77
N GLY A 73 -12.12 -15.85 -12.96
CA GLY A 73 -11.15 -16.51 -12.08
C GLY A 73 -11.82 -17.41 -11.04
N ARG A 74 -12.94 -16.96 -10.46
CA ARG A 74 -13.74 -17.78 -9.54
C ARG A 74 -14.37 -18.99 -10.24
N LYS A 75 -14.89 -18.83 -11.46
CA LYS A 75 -15.43 -19.93 -12.27
C LYS A 75 -14.33 -20.97 -12.57
N ARG A 76 -13.16 -20.54 -13.05
CA ARG A 76 -12.01 -21.42 -13.33
C ARG A 76 -11.52 -22.16 -12.08
N LYS A 77 -11.46 -21.50 -10.93
CA LYS A 77 -11.05 -22.15 -9.67
C LYS A 77 -12.07 -23.20 -9.21
N ARG A 78 -13.37 -22.93 -9.40
CA ARG A 78 -14.43 -23.90 -9.08
C ARG A 78 -14.37 -25.12 -10.00
N THR A 79 -14.22 -24.92 -11.31
CA THR A 79 -14.14 -26.03 -12.26
C THR A 79 -12.88 -26.87 -12.03
N ALA A 80 -11.73 -26.23 -11.78
CA ALA A 80 -10.50 -26.94 -11.43
C ALA A 80 -10.65 -27.81 -10.18
N LYS A 81 -11.30 -27.28 -9.13
CA LYS A 81 -11.56 -28.04 -7.90
C LYS A 81 -12.49 -29.23 -8.13
N VAL A 82 -13.56 -29.05 -8.91
CA VAL A 82 -14.49 -30.14 -9.25
C VAL A 82 -13.78 -31.24 -10.06
N LEU A 83 -12.91 -30.86 -11.01
CA LEU A 83 -12.12 -31.82 -11.77
C LEU A 83 -11.17 -32.60 -10.85
N GLU A 84 -10.46 -31.90 -9.95
CA GLU A 84 -9.54 -32.52 -8.99
C GLU A 84 -10.27 -33.50 -8.04
N ASP A 85 -11.44 -33.10 -7.51
CA ASP A 85 -12.27 -33.96 -6.67
C ASP A 85 -12.80 -35.18 -7.43
N SER A 86 -13.10 -35.04 -8.74
CA SER A 86 -13.54 -36.15 -9.58
C SER A 86 -12.44 -37.17 -9.88
N LEU A 87 -11.20 -36.72 -10.07
CA LEU A 87 -10.05 -37.59 -10.30
C LEU A 87 -9.70 -38.39 -9.02
N LYS A 88 -9.75 -37.75 -7.85
CA LYS A 88 -9.54 -38.42 -6.56
C LYS A 88 -10.59 -39.50 -6.29
N ARG A 89 -11.86 -39.26 -6.63
CA ARG A 89 -12.93 -40.27 -6.51
C ARG A 89 -12.77 -41.45 -7.46
N LYS A 90 -12.27 -41.21 -8.68
CA LYS A 90 -12.00 -42.30 -9.64
C LYS A 90 -10.82 -43.17 -9.19
N GLN A 91 -9.75 -42.57 -8.67
CA GLN A 91 -8.63 -43.33 -8.09
C GLN A 91 -9.08 -44.19 -6.89
N ALA A 92 -9.85 -43.63 -5.96
CA ALA A 92 -10.35 -44.38 -4.81
C ALA A 92 -11.29 -45.56 -5.18
N LYS A 93 -11.94 -45.52 -6.35
CA LYS A 93 -12.80 -46.61 -6.82
C LYS A 93 -12.02 -47.72 -7.50
N VAL A 94 -10.89 -47.41 -8.15
CA VAL A 94 -10.01 -48.41 -8.78
C VAL A 94 -9.26 -49.23 -7.73
N ASP A 95 -8.88 -48.63 -6.60
CA ASP A 95 -8.21 -49.34 -5.51
C ASP A 95 -9.15 -50.24 -4.66
N SER A 96 -10.46 -50.26 -4.94
CA SER A 96 -11.45 -51.08 -4.22
C SER A 96 -11.95 -52.31 -5.00
N GLU A 97 -11.47 -52.52 -6.23
CA GLU A 97 -11.81 -53.70 -7.05
C GLU A 97 -10.56 -54.57 -7.30
N VAL A 98 -10.00 -55.13 -6.22
CA VAL A 98 -9.12 -56.30 -6.30
C VAL A 98 -9.81 -57.45 -5.56
N PRO A 99 -10.39 -58.43 -6.26
CA PRO A 99 -10.76 -59.71 -5.66
C PRO A 99 -9.48 -60.51 -5.39
N GLU A 100 -9.17 -60.76 -4.12
CA GLU A 100 -8.18 -61.75 -3.70
C GLU A 100 -8.72 -63.15 -3.97
N ASP A 101 -8.00 -63.98 -4.73
CA ASP A 101 -7.58 -65.34 -4.33
C ASP A 101 -6.71 -66.04 -5.41
N PRO A 102 -5.96 -67.12 -5.07
CA PRO A 102 -4.51 -67.14 -5.31
C PRO A 102 -4.00 -68.31 -6.17
N GLU A 103 -2.69 -68.23 -6.43
CA GLU A 103 -1.71 -69.30 -6.67
C GLU A 103 -1.01 -69.37 -8.04
N ASP A 104 0.32 -69.30 -7.88
CA ASP A 104 1.40 -69.99 -8.59
C ASP A 104 1.85 -69.61 -10.02
N GLY A 105 3.13 -69.24 -10.09
CA GLY A 105 4.03 -69.86 -11.07
C GLY A 105 4.44 -69.07 -12.32
N ARG A 106 5.49 -68.25 -12.16
CA ARG A 106 6.60 -67.97 -13.12
C ARG A 106 6.37 -67.06 -14.35
N ASN A 107 7.39 -66.21 -14.53
CA ASN A 107 7.95 -65.57 -15.76
C ASN A 107 7.45 -64.16 -16.18
N LEU A 108 8.37 -63.20 -16.09
CA LEU A 108 8.45 -61.95 -16.88
C LEU A 108 9.13 -62.23 -18.26
N PRO A 109 9.16 -61.28 -19.20
CA PRO A 109 8.10 -60.38 -19.67
C PRO A 109 8.02 -60.37 -21.22
N SER A 110 6.89 -59.98 -21.80
CA SER A 110 6.83 -59.61 -23.23
C SER A 110 5.73 -58.58 -23.46
N ILE A 111 6.15 -57.41 -23.95
CA ILE A 111 5.29 -56.33 -24.44
C ILE A 111 4.56 -56.82 -25.70
N PRO A 112 3.25 -56.54 -25.83
CA PRO A 112 2.84 -55.83 -27.05
C PRO A 112 1.77 -54.74 -26.84
N ASN A 113 1.93 -53.69 -27.65
CA ASN A 113 0.97 -52.65 -28.05
C ASN A 113 -0.52 -52.90 -27.81
N PRO A 114 -1.27 -51.86 -27.41
CA PRO A 114 -2.71 -51.81 -27.63
C PRO A 114 -3.09 -50.76 -28.70
N SER A 115 -3.42 -51.26 -29.88
CA SER A 115 -4.36 -50.60 -30.79
C SER A 115 -5.69 -51.35 -30.72
N GLN A 116 -6.76 -50.61 -30.45
CA GLN A 116 -8.19 -50.92 -30.67
C GLN A 116 -8.86 -51.95 -29.74
N VAL A 117 -9.72 -51.49 -28.83
CA VAL A 117 -11.15 -51.88 -28.76
C VAL A 117 -11.99 -50.74 -28.13
N ALA A 118 -13.05 -50.36 -28.85
CA ALA A 118 -14.34 -49.78 -28.48
C ALA A 118 -14.51 -48.80 -27.29
N ALA A 119 -15.16 -47.68 -27.62
CA ALA A 119 -15.65 -46.63 -26.73
C ALA A 119 -16.65 -47.11 -25.66
N PRO A 120 -16.84 -46.32 -24.59
CA PRO A 120 -18.11 -45.61 -24.51
C PRO A 120 -17.92 -44.09 -24.42
N ASN A 121 -18.36 -43.45 -25.49
CA ASN A 121 -19.10 -42.19 -25.54
C ASN A 121 -19.10 -41.36 -24.23
N THR A 122 -17.99 -40.68 -23.95
CA THR A 122 -18.00 -39.56 -23.01
C THR A 122 -17.76 -38.31 -23.84
N GLN A 123 -18.85 -37.66 -24.18
CA GLN A 123 -18.87 -36.36 -24.83
C GLN A 123 -17.99 -35.41 -24.01
N PHE A 124 -16.80 -35.11 -24.53
CA PHE A 124 -16.06 -33.93 -24.14
C PHE A 124 -16.96 -32.73 -24.43
N PRO A 125 -17.26 -31.86 -23.45
CA PRO A 125 -18.02 -30.66 -23.75
C PRO A 125 -17.11 -29.75 -24.60
N VAL A 126 -17.33 -29.84 -25.91
CA VAL A 126 -17.69 -28.72 -26.78
C VAL A 126 -17.11 -27.38 -26.30
N ASN A 127 -16.01 -26.98 -26.93
CA ASN A 127 -15.85 -25.65 -27.52
C ASN A 127 -16.54 -24.50 -26.75
N ILE A 128 -15.99 -24.09 -25.61
CA ILE A 128 -16.44 -22.93 -24.81
C ILE A 128 -15.72 -21.63 -25.24
N ASP A 129 -15.21 -21.55 -26.47
CA ASP A 129 -14.49 -20.36 -26.94
C ASP A 129 -15.24 -19.54 -28.01
N GLN A 130 -16.48 -19.90 -28.37
CA GLN A 130 -17.20 -19.20 -29.46
C GLN A 130 -18.61 -18.67 -29.13
N ALA A 131 -19.09 -18.76 -27.87
CA ALA A 131 -20.45 -18.32 -27.53
C ALA A 131 -20.55 -17.19 -26.48
N ASN A 132 -19.47 -16.44 -26.19
CA ASN A 132 -19.48 -15.31 -25.23
C ASN A 132 -18.66 -14.09 -25.71
N SER A 133 -18.61 -13.84 -27.01
CA SER A 133 -17.82 -12.76 -27.61
C SER A 133 -18.43 -11.36 -27.44
N SER A 134 -19.59 -11.21 -26.79
CA SER A 134 -20.39 -9.99 -26.90
C SER A 134 -20.21 -8.96 -25.78
N ASN A 135 -19.37 -9.16 -24.76
CA ASN A 135 -19.17 -8.16 -23.69
C ASN A 135 -17.75 -8.18 -23.07
N PHE A 136 -16.70 -8.38 -23.87
CA PHE A 136 -15.35 -8.08 -23.39
C PHE A 136 -15.09 -6.59 -23.55
N HIS A 137 -15.37 -5.81 -22.50
CA HIS A 137 -14.86 -4.45 -22.41
C HIS A 137 -13.33 -4.53 -22.34
N GLU A 138 -12.66 -4.09 -23.40
CA GLU A 138 -11.22 -3.96 -23.43
C GLU A 138 -10.79 -3.06 -22.25
N PRO A 139 -9.78 -3.45 -21.45
CA PRO A 139 -9.38 -2.63 -20.31
C PRO A 139 -8.96 -1.24 -20.80
N PRO A 140 -9.39 -0.17 -20.12
CA PRO A 140 -8.90 1.17 -20.39
C PRO A 140 -7.36 1.19 -20.43
N LEU A 141 -6.78 1.85 -21.44
CA LEU A 141 -5.33 1.87 -21.66
C LEU A 141 -4.58 2.36 -20.41
N MET A 142 -5.17 3.28 -19.64
CA MET A 142 -4.62 3.78 -18.38
C MET A 142 -4.39 2.67 -17.35
N LEU A 143 -5.24 1.63 -17.30
CA LEU A 143 -5.10 0.54 -16.34
C LEU A 143 -3.81 -0.27 -16.52
N ARG A 144 -3.30 -0.36 -17.75
CA ARG A 144 -2.07 -1.13 -18.05
C ARG A 144 -0.82 -0.44 -17.53
N HIS A 145 -0.87 0.88 -17.39
CA HIS A 145 0.25 1.72 -16.96
C HIS A 145 0.05 2.32 -15.57
N MET A 146 -0.88 1.76 -14.79
CA MET A 146 -1.24 2.26 -13.48
C MET A 146 -0.99 1.22 -12.39
N ILE A 147 -0.42 1.69 -11.28
CA ILE A 147 -0.26 0.91 -10.06
C ILE A 147 -0.95 1.67 -8.93
N TYR A 148 -1.54 0.95 -7.98
CA TYR A 148 -2.24 1.56 -6.85
C TYR A 148 -2.04 0.75 -5.57
N GLY A 149 -2.18 1.43 -4.43
CA GLY A 149 -1.94 0.92 -3.09
C GLY A 149 -0.68 1.48 -2.47
N ILE A 150 -0.74 1.80 -1.17
CA ILE A 150 0.36 2.44 -0.43
C ILE A 150 1.64 1.61 -0.57
N ASN A 151 1.59 0.33 -0.17
CA ASN A 151 2.77 -0.52 -0.14
C ASN A 151 3.40 -0.73 -1.52
N GLU A 152 2.58 -0.92 -2.55
CA GLU A 152 3.08 -1.18 -3.90
C GLU A 152 3.76 0.05 -4.49
N VAL A 153 3.12 1.20 -4.32
CA VAL A 153 3.69 2.48 -4.76
C VAL A 153 4.95 2.83 -3.96
N THR A 154 4.96 2.61 -2.65
CA THR A 154 6.13 2.87 -1.81
C THR A 154 7.31 1.99 -2.22
N LYS A 155 7.11 0.68 -2.39
CA LYS A 155 8.15 -0.25 -2.88
C LYS A 155 8.73 0.23 -4.21
N ARG A 156 7.86 0.59 -5.15
CA ARG A 156 8.31 1.02 -6.47
C ARG A 156 9.07 2.35 -6.43
N LEU A 157 8.65 3.28 -5.58
CA LEU A 157 9.36 4.55 -5.36
C LEU A 157 10.74 4.31 -4.73
N GLU A 158 10.83 3.39 -3.77
CA GLU A 158 12.09 3.01 -3.13
C GLU A 158 13.04 2.37 -4.14
N THR A 159 12.58 1.40 -4.94
CA THR A 159 13.38 0.79 -6.01
C THR A 159 13.86 1.83 -7.02
N GLN A 160 12.97 2.71 -7.48
CA GLN A 160 13.33 3.76 -8.45
C GLN A 160 14.33 4.76 -7.86
N THR A 161 14.21 5.11 -6.57
CA THR A 161 15.15 5.98 -5.85
C THR A 161 16.51 5.31 -5.65
N GLN A 162 16.51 4.02 -5.31
CA GLN A 162 17.73 3.24 -5.13
C GLN A 162 18.49 3.12 -6.47
N ASN A 163 17.80 2.77 -7.55
CA ASN A 163 18.38 2.67 -8.88
C ASN A 163 18.93 4.01 -9.37
N ALA A 164 18.28 5.13 -9.05
CA ALA A 164 18.80 6.46 -9.39
C ALA A 164 20.07 6.85 -8.60
N ARG A 165 20.30 6.25 -7.43
CA ARG A 165 21.49 6.51 -6.60
C ARG A 165 22.67 5.61 -6.97
N HIS A 166 22.39 4.36 -7.32
CA HIS A 166 23.40 3.42 -7.77
C HIS A 166 23.60 3.60 -9.27
N VAL A 167 24.56 4.45 -9.66
CA VAL A 167 25.06 4.50 -11.04
C VAL A 167 25.44 3.07 -11.45
N ALA A 168 24.75 2.55 -12.45
CA ALA A 168 24.80 1.15 -12.87
C ALA A 168 26.24 0.64 -13.05
N ILE A 169 26.63 -0.36 -12.26
CA ILE A 169 27.83 -1.19 -12.50
C ILE A 169 27.45 -2.61 -12.92
N VAL A 170 26.18 -3.02 -12.83
CA VAL A 170 25.78 -4.39 -13.22
C VAL A 170 24.43 -4.36 -13.94
N ASP A 171 24.50 -4.55 -15.27
CA ASP A 171 23.36 -4.81 -16.15
C ASP A 171 22.87 -6.25 -15.97
N GLY A 172 21.55 -6.41 -15.84
CA GLY A 172 20.91 -7.73 -15.79
C GLY A 172 19.47 -7.77 -15.28
N SER A 173 18.93 -6.70 -14.69
CA SER A 173 17.51 -6.67 -14.32
C SER A 173 16.67 -6.06 -15.44
N GLU A 174 15.51 -6.66 -15.73
CA GLU A 174 14.53 -6.17 -16.71
C GLU A 174 14.28 -4.65 -16.60
N PRO A 175 14.00 -3.96 -17.73
CA PRO A 175 13.74 -2.53 -17.73
C PRO A 175 12.47 -2.23 -16.92
N LEU A 176 12.65 -1.79 -15.68
CA LEU A 176 11.56 -1.31 -14.84
C LEU A 176 10.97 -0.05 -15.47
N THR A 177 9.67 -0.09 -15.76
CA THR A 177 8.94 1.10 -16.23
C THR A 177 9.00 2.18 -15.15
N LEU A 178 9.43 3.39 -15.54
CA LEU A 178 9.61 4.50 -14.62
C LEU A 178 8.27 5.15 -14.30
N MET A 179 7.96 5.34 -13.03
CA MET A 179 6.79 6.12 -12.63
C MET A 179 7.05 7.59 -12.92
N LYS A 180 6.00 8.29 -13.37
CA LYS A 180 6.06 9.72 -13.69
C LYS A 180 5.14 10.55 -12.80
N TYR A 181 3.96 10.02 -12.50
CA TYR A 181 2.93 10.74 -11.75
C TYR A 181 2.48 9.92 -10.55
N VAL A 182 2.33 10.57 -9.40
CA VAL A 182 1.85 9.97 -8.14
C VAL A 182 0.68 10.81 -7.63
N PHE A 183 -0.48 10.18 -7.45
CA PHE A 183 -1.68 10.79 -6.92
C PHE A 183 -2.03 10.19 -5.56
N VAL A 184 -2.32 11.03 -4.57
CA VAL A 184 -2.58 10.61 -3.19
C VAL A 184 -3.87 11.24 -2.68
N CYS A 185 -4.80 10.42 -2.18
CA CYS A 185 -6.07 10.86 -1.57
C CYS A 185 -5.85 11.36 -0.12
N ARG A 186 -4.96 12.34 0.07
CA ARG A 186 -4.49 12.76 1.40
C ARG A 186 -5.61 13.19 2.35
N ALA A 187 -6.65 13.83 1.83
CA ALA A 187 -7.78 14.31 2.63
C ALA A 187 -8.66 13.18 3.19
N ASP A 188 -8.58 11.98 2.61
CA ASP A 188 -9.42 10.82 2.97
C ASP A 188 -8.68 9.83 3.91
N VAL A 189 -7.39 10.05 4.18
CA VAL A 189 -6.55 9.16 5.00
C VAL A 189 -6.52 9.61 6.45
N ASP A 190 -7.01 8.75 7.34
CA ASP A 190 -6.89 8.90 8.79
C ASP A 190 -6.22 7.66 9.42
N PRO A 191 -5.05 7.78 10.06
CA PRO A 191 -4.26 9.00 10.26
C PRO A 191 -3.39 9.37 9.04
N PRO A 192 -3.17 10.68 8.76
CA PRO A 192 -2.36 11.14 7.63
C PRO A 192 -0.89 10.70 7.69
N LEU A 193 -0.41 10.29 8.86
CA LEU A 193 0.94 9.78 9.06
C LEU A 193 1.27 8.56 8.18
N LEU A 194 0.24 7.80 7.77
CA LEU A 194 0.42 6.63 6.89
C LEU A 194 1.04 6.99 5.53
N ILE A 195 0.89 8.24 5.07
CA ILE A 195 1.34 8.70 3.75
C ILE A 195 2.36 9.85 3.81
N ASP A 196 2.71 10.33 5.01
CA ASP A 196 3.63 11.48 5.21
C ASP A 196 5.07 11.21 4.73
N HIS A 197 5.42 9.95 4.48
CA HIS A 197 6.72 9.55 3.92
C HIS A 197 6.80 9.76 2.39
N LEU A 198 5.68 9.84 1.67
CA LEU A 198 5.66 9.92 0.20
C LEU A 198 6.33 11.19 -0.36
N PRO A 199 6.08 12.41 0.17
CA PRO A 199 6.81 13.61 -0.27
C PRO A 199 8.33 13.46 -0.12
N HIS A 200 8.78 12.76 0.93
CA HIS A 200 10.19 12.55 1.19
C HIS A 200 10.84 11.61 0.16
N LEU A 201 10.16 10.51 -0.18
CA LEU A 201 10.62 9.58 -1.22
C LEU A 201 10.66 10.24 -2.60
N VAL A 202 9.59 10.94 -2.99
CA VAL A 202 9.52 11.63 -4.28
C VAL A 202 10.60 12.71 -4.39
N ALA A 203 10.77 13.53 -3.36
CA ALA A 203 11.79 14.58 -3.37
C ALA A 203 13.21 14.01 -3.36
N ALA A 204 13.46 12.89 -2.68
CA ALA A 204 14.75 12.22 -2.70
C ALA A 204 15.08 11.69 -4.11
N TYR A 205 14.11 11.11 -4.82
CA TYR A 205 14.27 10.71 -6.21
C TYR A 205 14.52 11.91 -7.13
N ASN A 206 13.70 12.95 -7.02
CA ASN A 206 13.82 14.13 -7.89
C ASN A 206 15.15 14.88 -7.68
N SER A 207 15.73 14.83 -6.48
CA SER A 207 17.06 15.40 -6.23
C SER A 207 18.21 14.61 -6.86
N THR A 208 18.04 13.31 -7.12
CA THR A 208 19.05 12.47 -7.76
C THR A 208 18.81 12.32 -9.27
N CYS A 209 17.56 12.42 -9.73
CA CYS A 209 17.17 12.28 -11.13
C CYS A 209 16.43 13.53 -11.64
N LEU A 210 17.19 14.48 -12.22
CA LEU A 210 16.63 15.74 -12.73
C LEU A 210 15.96 15.60 -14.11
N ARG A 211 16.24 14.53 -14.87
CA ARG A 211 15.77 14.38 -16.26
C ARG A 211 14.27 14.08 -16.34
N ASN A 212 13.77 13.23 -15.46
CA ASN A 212 12.39 12.76 -15.45
C ASN A 212 11.82 12.86 -14.02
N PRO A 213 11.53 14.07 -13.53
CA PRO A 213 11.04 14.23 -12.17
C PRO A 213 9.63 13.66 -12.01
N ILE A 214 9.40 13.01 -10.88
CA ILE A 214 8.09 12.52 -10.46
C ILE A 214 7.27 13.70 -9.95
N LYS A 215 6.04 13.85 -10.45
CA LYS A 215 5.07 14.82 -9.92
C LYS A 215 4.18 14.16 -8.89
N LEU A 216 4.11 14.77 -7.70
CA LEU A 216 3.24 14.35 -6.61
C LEU A 216 2.03 15.29 -6.54
N VAL A 217 0.82 14.73 -6.52
CA VAL A 217 -0.43 15.48 -6.42
C VAL A 217 -1.26 14.95 -5.26
N ALA A 218 -1.69 15.84 -4.38
CA ALA A 218 -2.73 15.53 -3.41
C ALA A 218 -4.10 15.74 -4.09
N LEU A 219 -4.94 14.71 -4.06
CA LEU A 219 -6.31 14.74 -4.57
C LEU A 219 -7.26 15.34 -3.53
N PRO A 220 -8.43 15.87 -3.96
CA PRO A 220 -9.38 16.52 -3.06
C PRO A 220 -10.09 15.46 -2.19
N GLN A 221 -10.86 15.93 -1.21
CA GLN A 221 -11.68 15.06 -0.36
C GLN A 221 -12.72 14.29 -1.19
N GLY A 222 -12.95 13.02 -0.84
CA GLY A 222 -13.86 12.12 -1.54
C GLY A 222 -13.25 11.43 -2.77
N ALA A 223 -12.01 11.77 -3.14
CA ALA A 223 -11.31 11.17 -4.26
C ALA A 223 -11.10 9.65 -4.07
N GLU A 224 -10.80 9.21 -2.84
CA GLU A 224 -10.58 7.79 -2.55
C GLU A 224 -11.80 6.94 -2.94
N LEU A 225 -13.00 7.38 -2.53
CA LEU A 225 -14.24 6.65 -2.79
C LEU A 225 -14.57 6.65 -4.28
N LEU A 226 -14.47 7.81 -4.93
CA LEU A 226 -14.78 7.97 -6.35
C LEU A 226 -13.88 7.09 -7.24
N LEU A 227 -12.59 7.08 -6.95
CA LEU A 227 -11.61 6.25 -7.68
C LEU A 227 -11.79 4.77 -7.36
N ALA A 228 -12.08 4.42 -6.10
CA ALA A 228 -12.38 3.05 -5.70
C ALA A 228 -13.60 2.49 -6.43
N GLN A 229 -14.65 3.31 -6.58
CA GLN A 229 -15.86 2.96 -7.34
C GLN A 229 -15.53 2.73 -8.83
N LYS A 230 -14.84 3.67 -9.49
CA LYS A 230 -14.47 3.55 -10.90
C LYS A 230 -13.55 2.35 -11.17
N LEU A 231 -12.64 2.04 -10.24
CA LEU A 231 -11.76 0.86 -10.33
C LEU A 231 -12.41 -0.45 -9.88
N GLY A 232 -13.60 -0.41 -9.26
CA GLY A 232 -14.24 -1.60 -8.69
C GLY A 232 -13.42 -2.27 -7.59
N ILE A 233 -12.63 -1.50 -6.83
CA ILE A 233 -11.87 -2.00 -5.68
C ILE A 233 -12.36 -1.37 -4.38
N ARG A 234 -11.96 -1.93 -3.23
CA ARG A 234 -12.48 -1.48 -1.93
C ARG A 234 -12.03 -0.06 -1.56
N ARG A 235 -10.76 0.27 -1.81
CA ARG A 235 -10.10 1.52 -1.38
C ARG A 235 -8.93 1.85 -2.30
N VAL A 236 -8.77 3.11 -2.68
CA VAL A 236 -7.65 3.62 -3.50
C VAL A 236 -7.04 4.83 -2.81
N THR A 237 -6.00 4.61 -2.00
CA THR A 237 -5.36 5.69 -1.25
C THR A 237 -4.27 6.40 -2.05
N VAL A 238 -3.49 5.63 -2.80
CA VAL A 238 -2.36 6.10 -3.61
C VAL A 238 -2.43 5.38 -4.94
N MET A 239 -2.19 6.11 -6.02
CA MET A 239 -1.99 5.55 -7.35
C MET A 239 -0.86 6.24 -8.09
N THR A 240 -0.29 5.57 -9.07
CA THR A 240 0.79 6.07 -9.92
C THR A 240 0.55 5.74 -11.36
N ILE A 241 1.05 6.60 -12.24
CA ILE A 241 1.02 6.39 -13.69
C ILE A 241 2.47 6.40 -14.21
N ASP A 242 2.75 5.46 -15.10
CA ASP A 242 4.07 5.25 -15.69
C ASP A 242 4.36 6.25 -16.81
N ASN A 243 5.65 6.47 -17.08
CA ASN A 243 6.11 7.35 -18.15
C ASN A 243 5.71 6.88 -19.56
N GLU A 244 5.38 5.59 -19.71
CA GLU A 244 4.91 5.01 -20.96
C GLU A 244 3.49 5.47 -21.33
N TYR A 245 2.69 5.87 -20.34
CA TYR A 245 1.37 6.43 -20.59
C TYR A 245 1.48 7.83 -21.18
N LYS A 246 1.28 7.93 -22.49
CA LYS A 246 1.34 9.18 -23.24
C LYS A 246 -0.05 9.80 -23.31
N ASP A 247 -0.29 10.79 -22.46
CA ASP A 247 -1.50 11.60 -22.48
C ASP A 247 -1.12 13.08 -22.40
N GLN A 248 -1.36 13.81 -23.49
CA GLN A 248 -0.97 15.22 -23.62
C GLN A 248 -1.78 16.10 -22.65
N GLN A 249 -3.10 15.88 -22.53
CA GLN A 249 -3.95 16.69 -21.67
C GLN A 249 -3.57 16.53 -20.21
N LEU A 250 -3.37 15.28 -19.77
CA LEU A 250 -2.89 15.00 -18.42
C LEU A 250 -1.51 15.62 -18.16
N THR A 251 -0.61 15.54 -19.14
CA THR A 251 0.74 16.11 -19.04
C THR A 251 0.68 17.63 -18.87
N SER A 252 -0.10 18.34 -19.69
CA SER A 252 -0.25 19.80 -19.62
C SER A 252 -0.86 20.28 -18.29
N MET A 253 -1.81 19.52 -17.73
CA MET A 253 -2.36 19.83 -16.40
C MET A 253 -1.32 19.64 -15.29
N LEU A 254 -0.47 18.60 -15.41
CA LEU A 254 0.54 18.26 -14.40
C LEU A 254 1.82 19.11 -14.49
N GLU A 255 2.08 19.78 -15.61
CA GLU A 255 3.17 20.75 -15.73
C GLU A 255 3.02 21.92 -14.74
N GLN A 256 1.79 22.30 -14.40
CA GLN A 256 1.47 23.35 -13.42
C GLN A 256 1.79 22.93 -11.98
N VAL A 257 1.99 21.64 -11.72
CA VAL A 257 2.29 21.12 -10.39
C VAL A 257 3.77 21.31 -10.06
N PRO A 258 4.13 21.92 -8.91
CA PRO A 258 5.52 22.12 -8.54
C PRO A 258 6.24 20.78 -8.34
N THR A 259 7.47 20.70 -8.86
CA THR A 259 8.33 19.54 -8.61
C THR A 259 8.89 19.61 -7.20
N LEU A 260 8.67 18.55 -6.42
CA LEU A 260 9.26 18.44 -5.09
C LEU A 260 10.73 18.03 -5.21
N THR A 261 11.63 18.79 -4.61
CA THR A 261 13.05 18.43 -4.50
C THR A 261 13.52 18.66 -3.07
N ALA A 262 14.44 17.81 -2.62
CA ALA A 262 15.17 18.01 -1.38
C ALA A 262 16.46 18.78 -1.71
N SER A 263 16.49 20.08 -1.46
CA SER A 263 17.65 20.93 -1.79
C SER A 263 18.93 20.40 -1.15
N TRP A 264 18.86 19.95 0.10
CA TRP A 264 20.00 19.36 0.84
C TRP A 264 20.50 18.01 0.31
N LEU A 265 19.76 17.35 -0.58
CA LEU A 265 20.19 16.13 -1.27
C LEU A 265 20.62 16.41 -2.72
N SER A 266 20.42 17.62 -3.24
CA SER A 266 20.76 17.97 -4.62
C SER A 266 22.28 17.95 -4.79
N GLN A 267 22.78 17.05 -5.64
CA GLN A 267 24.21 16.89 -5.92
C GLN A 267 24.77 17.94 -6.90
N THR A 268 24.05 19.05 -7.11
CA THR A 268 24.51 20.16 -7.95
C THR A 268 25.78 20.76 -7.35
N LYS A 269 26.91 20.52 -8.02
CA LYS A 269 28.30 20.69 -7.54
C LYS A 269 28.74 22.13 -7.18
N THR A 270 27.85 23.12 -7.15
CA THR A 270 28.26 24.54 -7.18
C THR A 270 27.56 25.47 -6.19
N THR A 271 26.67 24.99 -5.31
CA THR A 271 25.99 25.86 -4.36
C THR A 271 26.44 25.57 -2.93
N THR A 272 27.15 26.52 -2.33
CA THR A 272 27.32 26.61 -0.88
C THR A 272 25.94 26.63 -0.24
N MET A 273 25.49 25.47 0.25
CA MET A 273 24.19 25.35 0.91
C MET A 273 24.19 26.30 2.12
N PRO A 274 23.21 27.22 2.23
CA PRO A 274 23.13 28.11 3.36
C PRO A 274 22.89 27.28 4.63
N LEU A 275 23.69 27.53 5.67
CA LEU A 275 23.50 26.87 6.96
C LEU A 275 22.13 27.28 7.51
N ILE A 276 21.24 26.30 7.69
CA ILE A 276 19.90 26.55 8.24
C ILE A 276 20.02 26.66 9.75
N ALA A 277 19.46 27.73 10.32
CA ALA A 277 19.42 27.93 11.76
C ALA A 277 18.67 26.79 12.48
N THR A 278 19.18 26.37 13.64
CA THR A 278 18.56 25.32 14.45
C THR A 278 17.21 25.80 15.01
N HIS A 279 16.16 25.00 14.84
CA HIS A 279 14.83 25.33 15.34
C HIS A 279 14.54 24.56 16.64
N ILE A 280 14.61 25.25 17.77
CA ILE A 280 14.26 24.67 19.08
C ILE A 280 12.82 25.06 19.42
N LYS A 281 11.92 24.08 19.46
CA LYS A 281 10.54 24.23 19.92
C LYS A 281 10.44 23.88 21.40
N HIS A 282 9.36 24.31 22.06
CA HIS A 282 9.09 23.97 23.45
C HIS A 282 7.83 23.12 23.56
N VAL A 283 7.95 21.92 24.12
CA VAL A 283 6.82 21.04 24.40
C VAL A 283 6.34 21.29 25.82
N ARG A 284 5.05 21.62 25.95
CA ARG A 284 4.38 21.78 27.24
C ARG A 284 4.20 20.40 27.88
N THR A 285 4.84 20.19 29.02
CA THR A 285 4.70 19.00 29.85
C THR A 285 4.17 19.39 31.23
N THR A 286 3.70 18.40 32.00
CA THR A 286 3.32 18.59 33.40
C THR A 286 4.27 17.82 34.28
N ALA A 287 4.73 18.45 35.35
CA ALA A 287 5.50 17.81 36.41
C ALA A 287 4.72 17.95 37.73
N PRO A 288 4.80 16.96 38.63
CA PRO A 288 4.24 17.14 39.97
C PRO A 288 4.96 18.32 40.65
N ARG A 289 4.22 19.13 41.41
CA ARG A 289 4.80 20.22 42.20
C ARG A 289 5.82 19.66 43.20
N ASP A 290 5.44 18.57 43.87
CA ASP A 290 6.29 17.83 44.80
C ASP A 290 6.75 16.49 44.22
N MET A 291 8.01 16.46 43.77
CA MET A 291 8.62 15.25 43.18
C MET A 291 8.78 14.11 44.20
N LYS A 292 9.02 14.43 45.48
CA LYS A 292 9.24 13.45 46.55
C LYS A 292 7.95 12.71 46.90
N ALA A 293 6.89 13.44 47.26
CA ALA A 293 5.57 12.86 47.56
C ALA A 293 5.01 12.07 46.37
N ALA A 294 5.19 12.57 45.14
CA ALA A 294 4.78 11.84 43.94
C ALA A 294 5.57 10.53 43.72
N LYS A 295 6.85 10.49 44.11
CA LYS A 295 7.68 9.28 44.05
C LYS A 295 7.22 8.25 45.08
N ASP A 296 6.94 8.69 46.31
CA ASP A 296 6.49 7.82 47.40
C ASP A 296 5.12 7.19 47.07
N LEU A 297 4.17 7.99 46.57
CA LEU A 297 2.87 7.50 46.08
C LEU A 297 3.01 6.47 44.96
N ARG A 298 3.96 6.66 44.03
CA ARG A 298 4.21 5.68 42.95
C ARG A 298 4.78 4.37 43.50
N VAL A 299 5.64 4.44 44.51
CA VAL A 299 6.20 3.24 45.17
C VAL A 299 5.09 2.49 45.91
N GLN A 300 4.23 3.18 46.65
CA GLN A 300 3.07 2.61 47.33
C GLN A 300 2.11 1.93 46.33
N GLN A 301 1.70 2.63 45.28
CA GLN A 301 0.83 2.07 44.23
C GLN A 301 1.43 0.83 43.56
N LYS A 302 2.74 0.82 43.28
CA LYS A 302 3.41 -0.37 42.73
C LYS A 302 3.38 -1.55 43.70
N SER A 303 3.59 -1.28 44.99
CA SER A 303 3.55 -2.31 46.04
C SER A 303 2.15 -2.93 46.19
N GLU A 304 1.10 -2.10 46.18
CA GLU A 304 -0.30 -2.52 46.29
C GLU A 304 -0.76 -3.30 45.06
N ALA A 305 -0.40 -2.83 43.86
CA ALA A 305 -0.68 -3.54 42.62
C ALA A 305 0.02 -4.90 42.56
N LYS A 306 1.26 -5.00 43.06
CA LYS A 306 1.98 -6.29 43.17
C LYS A 306 1.27 -7.22 44.15
N LYS A 307 0.88 -6.74 45.34
CA LYS A 307 0.10 -7.52 46.31
C LYS A 307 -1.23 -8.01 45.72
N LYS A 308 -1.98 -7.14 45.03
CA LYS A 308 -3.25 -7.50 44.38
C LYS A 308 -3.07 -8.55 43.29
N LYS A 309 -2.01 -8.47 42.47
CA LYS A 309 -1.68 -9.52 41.50
C LYS A 309 -1.34 -10.86 42.16
N THR A 310 -0.61 -10.84 43.26
CA THR A 310 -0.28 -12.08 44.00
C THR A 310 -1.54 -12.70 44.62
N LEU A 311 -2.44 -11.89 45.18
CA LEU A 311 -3.73 -12.37 45.72
C LEU A 311 -4.64 -12.95 44.63
N LEU A 312 -4.76 -12.29 43.48
CA LEU A 312 -5.51 -12.81 42.32
C LEU A 312 -4.94 -14.13 41.76
N LYS A 313 -3.62 -14.34 41.84
CA LYS A 313 -2.99 -15.61 41.46
C LYS A 313 -3.24 -16.71 42.49
N LYS A 314 -3.31 -16.38 43.78
CA LYS A 314 -3.58 -17.35 44.85
C LYS A 314 -5.06 -17.77 44.93
N GLY A 315 -6.01 -16.92 44.51
CA GLY A 315 -7.43 -17.27 44.45
C GLY A 315 -7.88 -17.99 43.18
N ARG A 316 -6.94 -18.41 42.33
CA ARG A 316 -7.18 -19.15 41.07
C ARG A 316 -6.56 -20.55 41.06
N ALA A 317 -5.90 -20.94 42.16
CA ALA A 317 -5.43 -22.29 42.45
C ALA A 317 -6.32 -22.88 43.54
#